data_AF-K1QJS5-F1
#
_entry.id   AF-K1QJS5-F1
#
_cell.length_a   1.000
_cell.length_b   1.000
_cell.length_c   1.000
_cell.angle_alpha   90.00
_cell.angle_beta   90.00
_cell.angle_gamma   90.00
#
_symmetry.space_group_name_H-M   'P 1'
#
loop_
_entity.id
_entity.type
_entity.pdbx_description
1 polymer ?
#
loop_
_entity_poly.entity_id
_entity_poly.type
_entity_poly.pdbx_seq_one_letter_code
_entity_poly.pdbx_strand_id
1 'polypeptide(L)'
;MFKGKKGQALASDIGKRSKTFVPGEKIPEKKTGPSKEDIELIKMAIAKAKTLNEVERLNQMLKTGVIPGKELKKLRGERVEEEEDEDMEVVNGT
;
A
#
# COMPACT_ATOMS: atom_id res chain seq x y z
N MET A 1 -7.39 41.07 9.07
CA MET A 1 -8.24 40.21 8.22
C MET A 1 -9.04 39.28 9.13
N PHE A 2 -10.34 39.05 8.86
CA PHE A 2 -11.27 38.22 9.66
C PHE A 2 -11.62 38.65 11.10
N LYS A 3 -11.31 39.87 11.55
CA LYS A 3 -11.67 40.35 12.89
C LYS A 3 -13.15 40.79 12.93
N GLY A 4 -14.04 39.91 13.38
CA GLY A 4 -15.47 40.18 13.60
C GLY A 4 -16.34 38.92 13.41
N LYS A 5 -17.61 38.96 13.84
CA LYS A 5 -18.53 37.80 13.75
C LYS A 5 -18.64 37.23 12.33
N LYS A 6 -18.75 38.10 11.32
CA LYS A 6 -18.77 37.70 9.90
C LYS A 6 -17.44 37.10 9.44
N GLY A 7 -16.32 37.62 9.96
CA GLY A 7 -14.97 37.11 9.64
C GLY A 7 -14.72 35.72 10.22
N GLN A 8 -15.16 35.46 11.45
CA GLN A 8 -15.08 34.13 12.07
C GLN A 8 -15.95 33.09 11.34
N ALA A 9 -17.15 33.48 10.91
CA ALA A 9 -18.00 32.62 10.10
C ALA A 9 -17.32 32.28 8.76
N LEU A 10 -16.73 33.28 8.08
CA LEU A 10 -15.99 33.05 6.84
C LEU A 10 -14.77 32.13 7.05
N ALA A 11 -13.98 32.35 8.10
CA ALA A 11 -12.82 31.52 8.40
C ALA A 11 -13.22 30.05 8.69
N SER A 12 -14.33 29.86 9.41
CA SER A 12 -14.86 28.53 9.70
C SER A 12 -15.40 27.84 8.45
N ASP A 13 -16.05 28.57 7.55
CA ASP A 13 -16.62 28.02 6.31
C ASP A 13 -15.53 27.71 5.27
N ILE A 14 -14.48 28.54 5.22
CA ILE A 14 -13.27 28.26 4.43
C ILE A 14 -12.63 26.97 4.93
N GLY A 15 -12.35 26.84 6.24
CA GLY A 15 -11.72 25.63 6.80
C GLY A 15 -12.52 24.34 6.60
N LYS A 16 -13.85 24.40 6.59
CA LYS A 16 -14.71 23.22 6.34
C LYS A 16 -14.77 22.81 4.87
N ARG A 17 -14.65 23.77 3.95
CA ARG A 17 -14.77 23.54 2.50
C ARG A 17 -13.43 23.30 1.82
N SER A 18 -12.34 23.81 2.38
CA SER A 18 -11.00 23.64 1.83
C SER A 18 -10.30 22.44 2.46
N LYS A 19 -9.85 21.48 1.64
CA LYS A 19 -8.96 20.38 2.05
C LYS A 19 -7.52 20.90 2.26
N THR A 20 -7.38 21.98 3.00
CA THR A 20 -6.12 22.64 3.29
C THR A 20 -5.64 22.26 4.68
N PHE A 21 -4.34 22.31 4.90
CA PHE A 21 -3.74 22.05 6.20
C PHE A 21 -4.32 22.98 7.28
N VAL A 22 -4.96 22.41 8.30
CA VAL A 22 -5.45 23.13 9.49
C VAL A 22 -4.36 23.09 10.56
N PRO A 23 -3.77 24.23 10.96
CA PRO A 23 -2.76 24.25 12.00
C PRO A 23 -3.28 23.63 13.32
N GLY A 24 -2.61 22.58 13.79
CA GLY A 24 -2.99 21.85 15.01
C GLY A 24 -3.79 20.56 14.79
N GLU A 25 -4.26 20.29 13.56
CA GLU A 25 -4.84 19.00 13.21
C GLU A 25 -3.74 17.94 13.00
N LYS A 26 -4.03 16.67 13.36
CA LYS A 26 -3.09 15.57 13.13
C LYS A 26 -2.87 15.40 11.63
N ILE A 27 -1.61 15.50 11.22
CA ILE A 27 -1.22 15.24 9.84
C ILE A 27 -1.53 13.77 9.54
N PRO A 28 -2.29 13.45 8.48
CA PRO A 28 -2.49 12.07 8.10
C PRO A 28 -1.12 11.46 7.80
N GLU A 29 -0.80 10.35 8.47
CA GLU A 29 0.44 9.63 8.23
C GLU A 29 0.45 9.18 6.77
N LYS A 30 1.34 9.77 5.98
CA LYS A 30 1.59 9.28 4.63
C LYS A 30 2.14 7.87 4.80
N LYS A 31 1.47 6.87 4.22
CA LYS A 31 2.04 5.53 4.07
C LYS A 31 3.26 5.65 3.17
N THR A 32 4.42 5.78 3.77
CA THR A 32 5.70 5.92 3.07
C THR A 32 6.23 4.54 2.75
N GLY A 33 6.49 4.27 1.48
CA GLY A 33 7.03 2.99 1.00
C GLY A 33 6.00 2.01 0.45
N PRO A 34 6.46 0.91 -0.17
CA PRO A 34 5.62 -0.14 -0.70
C PRO A 34 4.76 -0.80 0.40
N SER A 35 3.59 -1.31 0.04
CA SER A 35 2.70 -2.00 0.99
C SER A 35 3.32 -3.32 1.47
N LYS A 36 2.82 -3.88 2.58
CA LYS A 36 3.30 -5.18 3.09
C LYS A 36 3.18 -6.29 2.03
N GLU A 37 2.05 -6.31 1.33
CA GLU A 37 1.79 -7.22 0.21
C GLU A 37 2.80 -7.04 -0.93
N ASP A 38 3.15 -5.80 -1.27
CA ASP A 38 4.17 -5.54 -2.30
C ASP A 38 5.52 -6.12 -1.90
N ILE A 39 5.88 -6.00 -0.62
CA ILE A 39 7.14 -6.53 -0.09
C ILE A 39 7.17 -8.06 -0.23
N GLU A 40 6.06 -8.74 0.05
CA GLU A 40 5.94 -10.19 -0.10
C GLU A 40 6.05 -10.61 -1.56
N LEU A 41 5.34 -9.93 -2.47
CA LEU A 41 5.44 -10.19 -3.92
C LEU A 41 6.87 -10.02 -4.44
N ILE A 42 7.57 -8.98 -3.98
CA ILE A 42 8.98 -8.76 -4.34
C ILE A 42 9.85 -9.90 -3.81
N LYS A 43 9.70 -10.27 -2.54
CA LYS A 43 10.46 -11.37 -1.93
C LYS A 43 10.24 -12.68 -2.67
N MET A 44 8.99 -13.00 -3.01
CA MET A 44 8.64 -14.19 -3.79
C MET A 44 9.24 -14.15 -5.20
N ALA A 45 9.21 -12.99 -5.87
CA ALA A 45 9.81 -12.83 -7.19
C ALA A 45 11.33 -13.03 -7.17
N ILE A 46 12.02 -12.52 -6.13
CA ILE A 46 13.45 -12.77 -5.92
C ILE A 46 13.70 -14.26 -5.68
N ALA A 47 12.92 -14.90 -4.81
CA ALA A 47 13.06 -16.33 -4.51
C ALA A 47 12.81 -17.24 -5.73
N LYS A 48 11.93 -16.83 -6.65
CA LYS A 48 11.65 -17.55 -7.91
C LYS A 48 12.68 -17.31 -9.01
N ALA A 49 13.51 -16.27 -8.92
CA ALA A 49 14.53 -15.98 -9.91
C ALA A 49 15.64 -17.06 -9.85
N LYS A 50 16.03 -17.59 -11.02
CA LYS A 50 17.02 -18.66 -11.13
C LYS A 50 18.37 -18.15 -11.63
N THR A 51 18.39 -16.96 -12.24
CA THR A 51 19.57 -16.39 -12.88
C THR A 51 19.87 -14.98 -12.38
N LEU A 52 21.15 -14.57 -12.44
CA LEU A 52 21.57 -13.21 -12.06
C LEU A 52 20.85 -12.14 -12.89
N ASN A 53 20.71 -12.37 -14.19
CA ASN A 53 20.03 -11.45 -15.11
C ASN A 53 18.56 -11.21 -14.72
N GLU A 54 17.86 -12.23 -14.22
CA GLU A 54 16.48 -12.07 -13.73
C GLU A 54 16.42 -11.18 -12.49
N VAL A 55 17.38 -11.33 -11.57
CA VAL A 55 17.49 -10.48 -10.37
C VAL A 55 17.81 -9.03 -10.76
N GLU A 56 18.69 -8.81 -11.72
CA GLU A 56 19.01 -7.47 -12.23
C GLU A 56 17.81 -6.82 -12.90
N ARG A 57 17.06 -7.56 -13.73
CA ARG A 57 15.81 -7.10 -14.33
C ARG A 57 14.79 -6.71 -13.26
N LEU A 58 14.65 -7.53 -12.22
CA LEU A 58 13.77 -7.24 -11.10
C LEU A 58 14.20 -5.95 -10.38
N ASN A 59 15.50 -5.76 -10.12
CA ASN A 59 16.03 -4.54 -9.54
C ASN A 59 15.76 -3.29 -10.41
N GLN A 60 15.91 -3.39 -11.72
CA GLN A 60 15.57 -2.30 -12.64
C GLN A 60 14.08 -1.97 -12.57
N MET A 61 13.21 -2.99 -12.57
CA MET A 61 11.77 -2.83 -12.47
C MET A 61 11.36 -2.11 -11.16
N LEU A 62 11.94 -2.50 -10.02
CA LEU A 62 11.64 -1.89 -8.72
C LEU A 62 12.09 -0.43 -8.64
N LYS A 63 13.24 -0.08 -9.23
CA LYS A 63 13.70 1.32 -9.32
C LYS A 63 12.73 2.21 -10.09
N THR A 64 12.03 1.66 -11.08
CA THR A 64 10.99 2.38 -11.83
C THR A 64 9.63 2.43 -11.11
N GLY A 65 9.50 1.76 -9.96
CA GLY A 65 8.27 1.73 -9.16
C GLY A 65 7.25 0.66 -9.56
N VAL A 66 7.62 -0.26 -10.46
CA VAL A 66 6.76 -1.35 -10.90
C VAL A 66 6.94 -2.55 -9.97
N ILE A 67 5.84 -3.05 -9.40
CA ILE A 67 5.84 -4.21 -8.51
C ILE A 67 5.44 -5.46 -9.30
N PRO A 68 6.27 -6.51 -9.36
CA PRO A 68 5.93 -7.75 -10.05
C PRO A 68 4.61 -8.35 -9.54
N GLY A 69 3.76 -8.82 -10.45
CA GLY A 69 2.48 -9.46 -10.10
C GLY A 69 1.36 -8.51 -9.68
N LYS A 70 1.66 -7.23 -9.39
CA LYS A 70 0.65 -6.25 -8.96
C LYS A 70 -0.26 -5.78 -10.09
N GLU A 71 0.26 -5.64 -11.31
CA GLU A 71 -0.57 -5.28 -12.47
C GLU A 71 -1.58 -6.37 -12.84
N LEU A 72 -1.21 -7.64 -12.64
CA LEU A 72 -2.12 -8.76 -12.83
C LEU A 72 -3.29 -8.71 -11.84
N LYS A 73 -3.04 -8.29 -10.58
CA LYS A 73 -4.10 -8.07 -9.57
C LYS A 73 -5.01 -6.89 -9.93
N LYS A 74 -4.45 -5.79 -10.48
CA LYS A 74 -5.25 -4.66 -10.94
C LYS A 74 -6.18 -5.01 -12.12
N LEU A 75 -5.76 -5.93 -12.99
CA LEU A 75 -6.55 -6.45 -14.10
C LEU A 75 -7.54 -7.56 -13.69
N ARG A 76 -7.20 -8.39 -12.69
CA ARG A 76 -8.07 -9.49 -12.21
C ARG A 76 -9.11 -9.05 -11.17
N GLY A 77 -9.01 -7.86 -10.60
CA GLY A 77 -9.78 -7.49 -9.41
C GLY A 77 -9.30 -8.30 -8.20
N GLU A 78 -9.27 -7.69 -7.02
CA GLU A 78 -8.85 -8.32 -5.77
C GLU A 78 -9.55 -9.68 -5.55
N ARG A 79 -8.88 -10.78 -5.93
CA ARG A 79 -9.15 -12.11 -5.39
C ARG A 79 -7.99 -12.43 -4.48
N VAL A 80 -8.21 -12.18 -3.20
CA VAL A 80 -7.38 -12.68 -2.10
C VAL A 80 -7.52 -14.20 -2.16
N GLU A 81 -6.52 -14.89 -2.69
CA GLU A 81 -6.35 -16.33 -2.50
C GLU A 81 -5.61 -16.46 -1.17
N GLU A 82 -6.39 -16.55 -0.09
CA GLU A 82 -5.94 -17.11 1.18
C GLU A 82 -5.69 -18.60 0.91
N GLU A 83 -4.43 -18.99 0.71
CA GLU A 83 -4.08 -20.40 0.79
C GLU A 83 -4.05 -20.75 2.28
N GLU A 84 -5.12 -21.41 2.72
CA GLU A 84 -5.23 -22.04 4.04
C GLU A 84 -4.08 -23.04 4.19
N ASP A 85 -3.22 -22.80 5.19
CA ASP A 85 -2.29 -23.79 5.72
C ASP A 85 -3.12 -24.95 6.30
N GLU A 86 -3.42 -25.97 5.50
CA GLU A 86 -3.95 -27.24 6.01
C GLU A 86 -2.83 -27.98 6.77
N ASP A 87 -2.80 -27.76 8.09
CA ASP A 87 -2.13 -28.62 9.07
C ASP A 87 -2.55 -30.08 8.85
N MET A 88 -1.68 -30.87 8.20
CA MET A 88 -1.81 -32.33 8.16
C MET A 88 -1.51 -32.91 9.55
N GLU A 89 -2.50 -32.97 10.42
CA GLU A 89 -2.49 -33.88 11.57
C GLU A 89 -2.58 -35.33 11.06
N VAL A 90 -1.41 -35.98 10.93
CA VAL A 90 -1.31 -37.43 10.78
C VAL A 90 -1.73 -38.13 12.06
N VAL A 91 -3.04 -38.34 12.25
CA VAL A 91 -3.55 -39.29 13.25
C VAL A 91 -3.46 -40.70 12.66
N ASN A 92 -2.40 -41.44 13.00
CA ASN A 92 -2.41 -42.89 12.82
C ASN A 92 -3.17 -43.50 14.01
N GLY A 93 -4.38 -44.02 13.73
CA GLY A 93 -5.17 -44.80 14.68
C GLY A 93 -4.60 -46.19 14.94
N THR A 94 -4.88 -46.77 16.11
CA THR A 94 -5.89 -47.82 16.39
C THR A 94 -5.71 -48.29 17.82
#